data_AF-A0A946HQA5-F1
#
_entry.id   AF-A0A946HQA5-F1
#
_cell.length_a   1.000
_cell.length_b   1.000
_cell.length_c   1.000
_cell.angle_alpha   90.00
_cell.angle_beta   90.00
_cell.angle_gamma   90.00
#
_symmetry.space_group_name_H-M   'P 1'
#
loop_
_entity.id
_entity.type
_entity.pdbx_description
1 polymer ?
#
loop_
_entity_poly.entity_id
_entity_poly.type
_entity_poly.pdbx_seq_one_letter_code
_entity_poly.pdbx_strand_id
1 'polypeptide(L)' 'MNEEIIINDEGIEQIALKSYTQSAYLNYSMYVINDRALPNLGDGLKPV' A
#
# COMPACT_ATOMS: atom_id res chain seq x y z
N MET A 1 1.82 -4.84 15.66
CA MET A 1 0.78 -5.83 15.31
C MET A 1 1.53 -7.06 14.86
N ASN A 2 1.42 -8.17 15.60
CA ASN A 2 1.91 -9.45 15.10
C ASN A 2 0.85 -9.94 14.11
N GLU A 3 1.21 -10.02 12.84
CA GLU A 3 0.38 -10.69 11.85
C GLU A 3 0.56 -12.20 12.07
N GLU A 4 -0.47 -12.88 12.55
CA GLU A 4 -0.45 -14.33 12.63
C GLU A 4 -0.49 -14.89 11.21
N ILE A 5 0.65 -15.43 10.78
CA ILE A 5 0.79 -16.10 9.49
C ILE A 5 0.17 -17.48 9.65
N ILE A 6 -0.95 -17.72 8.98
CA ILE A 6 -1.62 -19.02 8.96
C ILE A 6 -1.02 -19.80 7.80
N ILE A 7 -0.49 -20.99 8.07
CA ILE A 7 0.09 -21.87 7.04
C ILE A 7 -0.85 -23.06 6.90
N ASN A 8 -1.28 -23.38 5.67
CA ASN A 8 -2.12 -24.56 5.42
C ASN A 8 -1.29 -25.86 5.41
N ASP A 9 -1.94 -27.02 5.36
CA ASP A 9 -1.28 -28.34 5.36
C ASP A 9 -0.33 -28.56 4.17
N GLU A 10 -0.41 -27.73 3.13
CA GLU A 10 0.43 -27.75 1.94
C GLU A 10 1.63 -26.79 2.05
N GLY A 11 1.79 -26.11 3.19
CA GLY A 11 2.86 -25.14 3.42
C GLY A 11 2.63 -23.77 2.78
N ILE A 12 1.41 -23.49 2.32
CA ILE A 12 1.04 -22.22 1.69
C ILE A 12 0.65 -21.21 2.77
N GLU A 13 1.31 -20.06 2.74
CA GLU A 13 0.99 -18.92 3.59
C GLU A 13 -0.37 -18.31 3.22
N GLN A 14 -1.22 -18.15 4.22
CA GLN A 14 -2.51 -17.50 4.12
C GLN A 14 -2.45 -16.16 4.84
N ILE A 15 -2.78 -15.11 4.09
CA ILE A 15 -2.92 -13.76 4.60
C ILE A 15 -4.40 -13.38 4.59
N ALA A 16 -4.86 -12.78 5.69
CA ALA A 16 -6.21 -12.23 5.75
C ALA A 16 -6.37 -11.11 4.71
N LEU A 17 -7.44 -11.20 3.91
CA LEU A 17 -7.72 -10.23 2.83
C LEU A 17 -7.72 -8.78 3.33
N LYS A 18 -8.23 -8.55 4.55
CA LYS A 18 -8.21 -7.22 5.20
C LYS A 18 -6.80 -6.68 5.38
N SER A 19 -5.87 -7.48 5.88
CA SER A 19 -4.49 -7.06 6.12
C SER A 19 -3.76 -6.77 4.81
N TYR A 20 -3.93 -7.65 3.80
CA TYR A 20 -3.34 -7.44 2.48
C TYR A 20 -3.86 -6.16 1.82
N THR A 21 -5.18 -5.99 1.77
CA THR A 21 -5.82 -4.83 1.12
C THR A 21 -5.50 -3.53 1.84
N GLN A 22 -5.43 -3.52 3.17
CA GLN A 22 -5.04 -2.35 3.95
C GLN A 22 -3.61 -1.90 3.63
N SER A 23 -2.66 -2.83 3.64
CA SER A 23 -1.25 -2.54 3.32
C SER A 23 -1.09 -2.08 1.88
N ALA A 24 -1.74 -2.76 0.93
CA ALA A 24 -1.71 -2.37 -0.48
C ALA A 24 -2.33 -0.98 -0.71
N TYR A 25 -3.48 -0.69 -0.08
CA TYR A 25 -4.15 0.60 -0.18
C TYR A 25 -3.33 1.72 0.45
N LEU A 26 -2.71 1.49 1.60
CA LEU A 26 -1.84 2.48 2.25
C LEU A 26 -0.62 2.79 1.38
N ASN A 27 0.07 1.76 0.88
CA ASN A 27 1.26 1.93 0.06
C ASN A 27 0.95 2.64 -1.26
N TYR A 28 -0.14 2.25 -1.92
CA TYR A 28 -0.58 2.91 -3.14
C TYR A 28 -1.03 4.36 -2.89
N SER A 29 -1.80 4.59 -1.83
CA SER A 29 -2.29 5.93 -1.47
C SER A 29 -1.14 6.89 -1.16
N MET A 30 -0.14 6.44 -0.42
CA MET A 30 1.06 7.24 -0.12
C MET A 30 1.81 7.65 -1.38
N TYR A 31 2.02 6.70 -2.30
CA TYR A 31 2.70 6.97 -3.56
C TYR A 31 1.91 7.95 -4.44
N VAL A 32 0.60 7.76 -4.58
CA VAL A 32 -0.26 8.67 -5.36
C VAL A 32 -0.28 10.08 -4.77
N ILE A 33 -0.36 10.22 -3.44
CA ILE A 33 -0.39 11.53 -2.78
C ILE A 33 0.91 12.30 -3.02
N ASN A 34 2.06 11.64 -2.79
CA ASN A 34 3.36 12.30 -2.83
C ASN A 34 3.85 12.61 -4.25
N ASP A 35 3.54 11.75 -5.23
CA ASP A 35 4.15 11.82 -6.57
C ASP A 35 3.17 12.33 -7.65
N ARG A 36 1.87 12.38 -7.37
CA ARG A 36 0.87 12.70 -8.42
C ARG A 36 -0.22 13.67 -8.01
N ALA A 37 -0.70 13.63 -6.77
CA ALA A 37 -1.90 14.36 -6.38
C ALA A 37 -1.62 15.76 -5.83
N LEU A 38 -0.46 15.97 -5.19
CA LEU A 38 -0.10 17.26 -4.62
C LEU A 38 0.78 18.06 -5.61
N PRO A 39 0.40 19.30 -5.98
CA PRO A 39 1.30 20.17 -6.70
C PRO A 39 2.49 20.53 -5.81
N ASN A 40 3.71 20.47 -6.35
CA ASN A 40 4.89 20.97 -5.66
C ASN A 40 4.67 22.44 -5.28
N LEU A 41 4.86 22.79 -4.01
CA LEU A 41 4.57 24.11 -3.43
C LEU A 41 5.36 25.27 -4.09
N GLY A 42 6.33 24.97 -4.96
CA GLY A 42 7.27 25.94 -5.54
C GLY A 42 7.13 26.29 -7.02
N ASP A 43 6.41 25.53 -7.87
CA ASP A 43 6.45 25.83 -9.33
C ASP A 43 5.20 25.47 -10.16
N GLY A 44 4.06 25.13 -9.57
CA GLY A 44 2.77 25.07 -10.29
C GLY A 44 2.67 24.16 -11.53
N LEU A 45 3.71 23.40 -11.86
CA LEU A 45 3.79 22.51 -13.01
C LEU A 45 3.82 21.07 -12.52
N LYS A 46 2.78 20.33 -12.87
CA LYS A 46 2.71 18.88 -12.69
C LYS A 46 3.84 18.22 -13.49
N PRO A 47 4.55 17.22 -12.96
CA PRO A 47 5.44 16.42 -13.79
C PRO A 47 4.55 15.69 -14.82
N VAL A 48 4.86 15.93 -16.09
CA VAL A 48 4.36 15.14 -17.23
C VAL A 48 5.43 14.14 -17.62
#